data_AF-A0A4Y3WAP6-F1
#
_entry.id   AF-A0A4Y3WAP6-F1
#
_cell.length_a   1.000
_cell.length_b   1.000
_cell.length_c   1.000
_cell.angle_alpha   90.00
_cell.angle_beta   90.00
_cell.angle_gamma   90.00
#
_symmetry.space_group_name_H-M   'P 1'
#
loop_
_entity.id
_entity.type
_entity.pdbx_description
1 polymer ?
#
loop_
_entity_poly.entity_id
_entity_poly.type
_entity_poly.pdbx_seq_one_letter_code
_entity_poly.pdbx_strand_id
1 'polypeptide(L)'
;MEGDQAASANAARKEETQARQRSTIGFPYADLNTAVDLANAIHDHVGSGDCDDDQLAAWTNQSVKSSGFRTQIYAARMFGVLEGEGSRHRLSELGRSIVDPNRAREARAKSFQMVPLYKAIFDGHRGGVIPPTAALEREMVGLGVAEKQKERARQVFERAAEQAGYFEHGRNRLVMPGIAQGPSREDENPQEELHGGGNGSGGGGGGKEPPIDPIIAGLLARLPKSGDVWPIAERKLWLQLLEGSFQLIYKDAPAKLSPPPGDADYRKEHGMPPNPEAKGSIFD
;
A
#
# COMPACT_ATOMS: atom_id res chain seq x y z
N MET A 1 1.51 40.70 -56.50
CA MET A 1 2.12 39.99 -55.35
C MET A 1 1.42 40.43 -54.05
N GLU A 2 0.11 40.19 -53.92
CA GLU A 2 -0.69 40.65 -52.77
C GLU A 2 -1.54 39.54 -52.12
N GLY A 3 -1.52 38.32 -52.69
CA GLY A 3 -2.29 37.19 -52.17
C GLY A 3 -1.59 36.37 -51.08
N ASP A 4 -0.29 36.56 -50.87
CA ASP A 4 0.53 35.66 -50.04
C ASP A 4 0.72 36.16 -48.60
N GLN A 5 0.65 37.47 -48.37
CA GLN A 5 0.74 38.06 -47.02
C GLN A 5 -0.57 37.91 -46.22
N ALA A 6 -1.73 37.89 -46.88
CA ALA A 6 -3.02 37.72 -46.22
C ALA A 6 -3.23 36.29 -45.69
N ALA A 7 -2.71 35.27 -46.38
CA ALA A 7 -2.76 33.88 -45.94
C ALA A 7 -1.83 33.63 -44.74
N SER A 8 -0.63 34.21 -44.76
CA SER A 8 0.35 34.06 -43.68
C SER A 8 -0.09 34.79 -42.39
N ALA A 9 -0.78 35.93 -42.50
CA ALA A 9 -1.34 36.64 -41.36
C ALA A 9 -2.58 35.92 -40.75
N ASN A 10 -3.36 35.20 -41.56
CA ASN A 10 -4.51 34.43 -41.08
C ASN A 10 -4.11 33.10 -40.45
N ALA A 11 -3.00 32.49 -40.88
CA ALA A 11 -2.39 31.34 -40.21
C ALA A 11 -1.84 31.72 -38.83
N ALA A 12 -1.11 32.85 -38.73
CA ALA A 12 -0.58 33.35 -37.47
C ALA A 12 -1.69 33.75 -36.47
N ARG A 13 -2.81 34.33 -36.93
CA ARG A 13 -3.95 34.69 -36.06
C ARG A 13 -4.78 33.49 -35.60
N LYS A 14 -4.81 32.38 -36.35
CA LYS A 14 -5.48 31.14 -35.93
C LYS A 14 -4.71 30.40 -34.83
N GLU A 15 -3.40 30.58 -34.72
CA GLU A 15 -2.59 29.98 -33.65
C GLU A 15 -2.73 30.74 -32.32
N GLU A 16 -2.97 32.05 -32.36
CA GLU A 16 -3.04 32.91 -31.17
C GLU A 16 -4.36 32.79 -30.38
N THR A 17 -5.43 32.26 -30.99
CA THR A 17 -6.75 32.13 -30.34
C THR A 17 -7.07 30.72 -29.83
N GLN A 18 -6.19 29.73 -30.04
CA GLN A 18 -6.23 28.51 -29.22
C GLN A 18 -5.43 28.74 -27.94
N ALA A 19 -5.96 29.58 -27.06
CA ALA A 19 -5.50 29.68 -25.68
C ALA A 19 -5.26 28.27 -25.15
N ARG A 20 -4.03 27.99 -24.66
CA ARG A 20 -3.60 26.66 -24.16
C ARG A 20 -4.78 26.00 -23.45
N GLN A 21 -5.38 24.98 -24.08
CA GLN A 21 -6.46 24.23 -23.45
C GLN A 21 -5.89 23.69 -22.14
N ARG A 22 -6.41 24.23 -21.03
CA ARG A 22 -6.00 23.82 -19.69
C ARG A 22 -6.88 22.66 -19.29
N SER A 23 -6.26 21.61 -18.76
CA SER A 23 -6.99 20.50 -18.17
C SER A 23 -7.80 21.02 -16.97
N THR A 24 -9.04 20.57 -16.84
CA THR A 24 -9.93 20.89 -15.72
C THR A 24 -9.74 19.94 -14.54
N ILE A 25 -9.23 18.72 -14.80
CA ILE A 25 -8.83 17.76 -13.77
C ILE A 25 -7.31 17.81 -13.54
N GLY A 26 -6.92 17.76 -12.26
CA GLY A 26 -5.50 17.75 -11.87
C GLY A 26 -4.84 16.39 -12.10
N PHE A 27 -3.64 16.41 -12.70
CA PHE A 27 -2.77 15.25 -12.83
C PHE A 27 -1.29 15.68 -12.87
N PRO A 28 -0.36 14.81 -12.43
CA PRO A 28 1.06 15.09 -12.43
C PRO A 28 1.68 14.98 -13.82
N TYR A 29 2.70 15.81 -14.05
CA TYR A 29 3.55 15.76 -15.25
C TYR A 29 4.86 14.99 -15.02
N ALA A 30 5.09 14.50 -13.80
CA ALA A 30 6.18 13.58 -13.43
C ALA A 30 5.58 12.32 -12.80
N ASP A 31 6.31 11.21 -12.85
CA ASP A 31 5.84 9.92 -12.33
C ASP A 31 6.00 9.81 -10.81
N LEU A 32 5.47 8.73 -10.23
CA LEU A 32 5.47 8.51 -8.78
C LEU A 32 6.90 8.34 -8.26
N ASN A 33 7.77 7.60 -8.95
CA ASN A 33 9.17 7.43 -8.55
C ASN A 33 9.89 8.76 -8.40
N THR A 34 9.63 9.71 -9.30
CA THR A 34 10.21 11.06 -9.17
C THR A 34 9.80 11.73 -7.84
N ALA A 35 8.57 11.52 -7.37
CA ALA A 35 8.13 11.98 -6.06
C ALA A 35 8.80 11.20 -4.90
N VAL A 36 9.02 9.89 -5.07
CA VAL A 36 9.75 9.05 -4.12
C VAL A 36 11.21 9.51 -3.99
N ASP A 37 11.86 9.89 -5.09
CA ASP A 37 13.25 10.38 -5.07
C ASP A 37 13.37 11.69 -4.27
N LEU A 38 12.41 12.61 -4.43
CA LEU A 38 12.33 13.80 -3.58
C LEU A 38 12.09 13.44 -2.11
N ALA A 39 11.26 12.44 -1.84
CA ALA A 39 10.98 12.01 -0.48
C ALA A 39 12.20 11.41 0.21
N ASN A 40 12.95 10.56 -0.50
CA ASN A 40 14.21 9.99 -0.02
C ASN A 40 15.22 11.11 0.26
N ALA A 41 15.37 12.09 -0.63
CA ALA A 41 16.28 13.23 -0.42
C ALA A 41 15.94 14.01 0.87
N ILE A 42 14.65 14.27 1.14
CA ILE A 42 14.25 14.93 2.39
C ILE A 42 14.52 14.02 3.60
N HIS A 43 14.16 12.74 3.51
CA HIS A 43 14.36 11.79 4.59
C HIS A 43 15.85 11.64 4.97
N ASP A 44 16.73 11.51 3.99
CA ASP A 44 18.16 11.28 4.18
C ASP A 44 18.87 12.49 4.80
N HIS A 45 18.38 13.71 4.53
CA HIS A 45 19.02 14.95 4.98
C HIS A 45 18.40 15.57 6.23
N VAL A 46 17.06 15.54 6.38
CA VAL A 46 16.35 16.19 7.49
C VAL A 46 15.38 15.26 8.22
N GLY A 47 15.25 14.00 7.81
CA GLY A 47 14.36 13.03 8.44
C GLY A 47 12.90 13.48 8.37
N SER A 48 12.36 13.91 9.51
CA SER A 48 10.99 14.42 9.65
C SER A 48 10.90 15.95 9.64
N GLY A 49 12.02 16.65 9.48
CA GLY A 49 12.10 18.11 9.40
C GLY A 49 11.59 18.67 8.07
N ASP A 50 11.75 19.97 7.90
CA ASP A 50 11.40 20.69 6.69
C ASP A 50 12.64 21.27 5.97
N CYS A 51 12.52 21.45 4.66
CA CYS A 51 13.57 22.00 3.81
C CYS A 51 13.02 23.09 2.90
N ASP A 52 13.89 23.93 2.36
CA ASP A 52 13.54 24.89 1.33
C ASP A 52 13.86 24.41 -0.10
N ASP A 53 13.48 25.21 -1.10
CA ASP A 53 13.76 24.94 -2.51
C ASP A 53 15.27 24.80 -2.81
N ASP A 54 16.11 25.64 -2.19
CA ASP A 54 17.56 25.65 -2.43
C ASP A 54 18.22 24.38 -1.89
N GLN A 55 17.83 23.96 -0.68
CA GLN A 55 18.27 22.73 -0.06
C GLN A 55 17.84 21.51 -0.88
N LEU A 56 16.56 21.39 -1.23
CA LEU A 56 16.04 20.24 -1.97
C LEU A 56 16.64 20.14 -3.38
N ALA A 57 16.84 21.28 -4.05
CA ALA A 57 17.51 21.32 -5.35
C ALA A 57 18.98 20.90 -5.25
N ALA A 58 19.70 21.31 -4.20
CA ALA A 58 21.07 20.89 -3.98
C ALA A 58 21.18 19.37 -3.75
N TRP A 59 20.31 18.78 -2.94
CA TRP A 59 20.32 17.34 -2.66
C TRP A 59 19.97 16.49 -3.89
N THR A 60 19.10 17.00 -4.76
CA THR A 60 18.67 16.31 -5.98
C THR A 60 19.56 16.62 -7.19
N ASN A 61 20.62 17.42 -7.00
CA ASN A 61 21.51 17.92 -8.04
C ASN A 61 20.76 18.61 -9.20
N GLN A 62 19.77 19.43 -8.85
CA GLN A 62 18.95 20.20 -9.77
C GLN A 62 19.11 21.70 -9.53
N SER A 63 18.61 22.50 -10.47
CA SER A 63 18.50 23.94 -10.29
C SER A 63 17.09 24.32 -9.86
N VAL A 64 16.98 25.16 -8.82
CA VAL A 64 15.73 25.82 -8.39
C VAL A 64 15.04 26.59 -9.53
N LYS A 65 15.83 27.08 -10.49
CA LYS A 65 15.32 27.80 -11.66
C LYS A 65 14.72 26.87 -12.72
N SER A 66 14.99 25.57 -12.66
CA SER A 66 14.53 24.62 -13.67
C SER A 66 13.00 24.40 -13.56
N SER A 67 12.34 24.38 -14.72
CA SER A 67 10.92 24.03 -14.81
C SER A 67 10.66 22.57 -14.43
N GLY A 68 11.64 21.69 -14.68
CA GLY A 68 11.62 20.28 -14.28
C GLY A 68 11.47 20.14 -12.77
N PHE A 69 12.37 20.72 -11.98
CA PHE A 69 12.34 20.68 -10.52
C PHE A 69 10.98 21.11 -9.94
N ARG A 70 10.46 22.26 -10.39
CA ARG A 70 9.14 22.76 -9.95
C ARG A 70 8.00 21.80 -10.32
N THR A 71 8.11 21.16 -11.47
CA THR A 71 7.13 20.17 -11.94
C THR A 71 7.17 18.91 -11.08
N GLN A 72 8.35 18.48 -10.64
CA GLN A 72 8.53 17.35 -9.74
C GLN A 72 7.95 17.63 -8.36
N ILE A 73 8.21 18.81 -7.79
CA ILE A 73 7.60 19.25 -6.53
C ILE A 73 6.07 19.24 -6.63
N TYR A 74 5.51 19.81 -7.70
CA TYR A 74 4.07 19.84 -7.91
C TYR A 74 3.49 18.42 -8.04
N ALA A 75 4.17 17.53 -8.75
CA ALA A 75 3.77 16.12 -8.85
C ALA A 75 3.79 15.43 -7.49
N ALA A 76 4.85 15.63 -6.70
CA ALA A 76 4.98 15.03 -5.38
C ALA A 76 3.89 15.49 -4.40
N ARG A 77 3.44 16.75 -4.50
CA ARG A 77 2.27 17.25 -3.76
C ARG A 77 0.97 16.58 -4.22
N MET A 78 0.76 16.38 -5.52
CA MET A 78 -0.44 15.68 -6.03
C MET A 78 -0.50 14.20 -5.66
N PHE A 79 0.66 13.53 -5.56
CA PHE A 79 0.75 12.18 -5.02
C PHE A 79 0.60 12.14 -3.49
N GLY A 80 0.46 13.28 -2.82
CA GLY A 80 0.36 13.39 -1.37
C GLY A 80 1.64 13.03 -0.64
N VAL A 81 2.80 13.00 -1.31
CA VAL A 81 4.09 12.63 -0.75
C VAL A 81 4.71 13.79 0.03
N LEU A 82 4.61 14.98 -0.55
CA LEU A 82 5.08 16.22 0.06
C LEU A 82 3.92 17.08 0.49
N GLU A 83 4.12 17.80 1.59
CA GLU A 83 3.25 18.86 2.06
C GLU A 83 4.08 20.12 2.37
N GLY A 84 3.38 21.22 2.59
CA GLY A 84 4.00 22.54 2.81
C GLY A 84 3.50 23.58 1.82
N GLU A 85 3.78 24.83 2.15
CA GLU A 85 3.35 26.00 1.39
C GLU A 85 4.56 26.76 0.84
N GLY A 86 4.37 27.37 -0.34
CA GLY A 86 5.42 28.13 -1.00
C GLY A 86 6.68 27.28 -1.24
N SER A 87 7.81 27.78 -0.75
CA SER A 87 9.14 27.20 -0.89
C SER A 87 9.55 26.27 0.26
N ARG A 88 8.68 25.99 1.24
CA ARG A 88 8.95 25.02 2.31
C ARG A 88 8.31 23.69 1.98
N HIS A 89 9.09 22.62 2.08
CA HIS A 89 8.65 21.26 1.80
C HIS A 89 8.99 20.35 2.98
N ARG A 90 8.08 19.44 3.29
CA ARG A 90 8.31 18.36 4.25
C ARG A 90 7.57 17.12 3.81
N LEU A 91 7.97 15.97 4.35
CA LEU A 91 7.24 14.71 4.14
C LEU A 91 5.89 14.75 4.84
N SER A 92 4.83 14.42 4.10
CA SER A 92 3.54 14.09 4.73
C SER A 92 3.63 12.74 5.45
N GLU A 93 2.59 12.37 6.20
CA GLU A 93 2.50 11.03 6.79
C GLU A 93 2.58 9.91 5.73
N LEU A 94 1.97 10.17 4.56
CA LEU A 94 2.05 9.27 3.43
C LEU A 94 3.47 9.22 2.84
N GLY A 95 4.15 10.36 2.74
CA GLY A 95 5.54 10.43 2.30
C GLY A 95 6.50 9.68 3.22
N ARG A 96 6.31 9.78 4.55
CA ARG A 96 7.06 8.99 5.55
C ARG A 96 6.82 7.49 5.39
N SER A 97 5.58 7.11 5.09
CA SER A 97 5.22 5.71 4.83
C SER A 97 5.86 5.17 3.54
N ILE A 98 6.13 6.03 2.55
CA ILE A 98 6.77 5.63 1.27
C ILE A 98 8.24 5.28 1.46
N VAL A 99 8.95 6.04 2.30
CA VAL A 99 10.38 5.82 2.55
C VAL A 99 10.64 4.66 3.52
N ASP A 100 9.64 4.27 4.32
CA ASP A 100 9.67 3.09 5.17
C ASP A 100 9.52 1.80 4.34
N PRO A 101 10.54 0.91 4.29
CA PRO A 101 10.48 -0.31 3.47
C PRO A 101 9.30 -1.24 3.78
N ASN A 102 8.81 -1.24 5.02
CA ASN A 102 7.71 -2.11 5.42
C ASN A 102 6.34 -1.58 4.96
N ARG A 103 6.22 -0.26 4.77
CA ARG A 103 4.98 0.42 4.41
C ARG A 103 4.98 0.97 2.98
N ALA A 104 6.13 0.97 2.30
CA ALA A 104 6.33 1.56 0.98
C ALA A 104 5.31 1.07 -0.05
N ARG A 105 4.99 -0.24 -0.06
CA ARG A 105 4.04 -0.82 -1.01
C ARG A 105 2.64 -0.23 -0.84
N GLU A 106 2.14 -0.21 0.39
CA GLU A 106 0.83 0.36 0.71
C GLU A 106 0.79 1.86 0.43
N ALA A 107 1.84 2.57 0.83
CA ALA A 107 1.93 4.00 0.69
C ALA A 107 1.95 4.43 -0.79
N ARG A 108 2.67 3.71 -1.65
CA ARG A 108 2.65 3.96 -3.11
C ARG A 108 1.26 3.76 -3.71
N ALA A 109 0.54 2.73 -3.29
CA ALA A 109 -0.83 2.48 -3.74
C ALA A 109 -1.80 3.60 -3.30
N LYS A 110 -1.68 4.06 -2.06
CA LYS A 110 -2.44 5.20 -1.55
C LYS A 110 -2.09 6.49 -2.28
N SER A 111 -0.81 6.77 -2.53
CA SER A 111 -0.36 7.94 -3.29
C SER A 111 -0.91 7.99 -4.71
N PHE A 112 -0.99 6.84 -5.40
CA PHE A 112 -1.60 6.77 -6.71
C PHE A 112 -3.06 7.27 -6.71
N GLN A 113 -3.83 6.92 -5.67
CA GLN A 113 -5.22 7.36 -5.52
C GLN A 113 -5.39 8.80 -5.03
N MET A 114 -4.33 9.48 -4.59
CA MET A 114 -4.38 10.90 -4.23
C MET A 114 -4.58 11.80 -5.46
N VAL A 115 -4.16 11.33 -6.64
CA VAL A 115 -4.30 12.07 -7.88
C VAL A 115 -5.76 11.99 -8.37
N PRO A 116 -6.47 13.13 -8.56
CA PRO A 116 -7.89 13.13 -8.92
C PRO A 116 -8.20 12.33 -10.19
N LEU A 117 -7.39 12.52 -11.24
CA LEU A 117 -7.56 11.78 -12.50
C LEU A 117 -7.42 10.26 -12.29
N TYR A 118 -6.44 9.83 -11.50
CA TYR A 118 -6.12 8.41 -11.35
C TYR A 118 -7.17 7.70 -10.52
N LYS A 119 -7.65 8.36 -9.47
CA LYS A 119 -8.78 7.90 -8.68
C LYS A 119 -10.03 7.70 -9.54
N ALA A 120 -10.38 8.68 -10.38
CA ALA A 120 -11.56 8.59 -11.24
C ALA A 120 -11.50 7.40 -12.21
N ILE A 121 -10.33 7.17 -12.82
CA ILE A 121 -10.11 6.02 -13.72
C ILE A 121 -10.18 4.70 -12.94
N PHE A 122 -9.57 4.64 -11.76
CA PHE A 122 -9.62 3.43 -10.93
C PHE A 122 -11.03 3.09 -10.48
N ASP A 123 -11.80 4.09 -10.03
CA ASP A 123 -13.18 3.90 -9.60
C ASP A 123 -14.08 3.45 -10.78
N GLY A 124 -13.81 3.94 -12.00
CA GLY A 124 -14.52 3.51 -13.22
C GLY A 124 -14.22 2.08 -13.67
N HIS A 125 -13.02 1.57 -13.40
CA HIS A 125 -12.56 0.24 -13.86
C HIS A 125 -12.27 -0.75 -12.73
N ARG A 126 -12.85 -0.53 -11.55
CA ARG A 126 -12.60 -1.37 -10.37
C ARG A 126 -13.03 -2.82 -10.62
N GLY A 127 -12.06 -3.74 -10.63
CA GLY A 127 -12.31 -5.15 -10.93
C GLY A 127 -12.56 -5.46 -12.42
N GLY A 128 -12.46 -4.45 -13.29
CA GLY A 128 -12.60 -4.55 -14.74
C GLY A 128 -11.26 -4.59 -15.48
N VAL A 129 -11.38 -4.60 -16.81
CA VAL A 129 -10.24 -4.52 -17.74
C VAL A 129 -10.05 -3.07 -18.15
N ILE A 130 -8.82 -2.56 -18.07
CA ILE A 130 -8.51 -1.19 -18.51
C ILE A 130 -8.68 -1.12 -20.03
N PRO A 131 -9.31 -0.06 -20.55
CA PRO A 131 -9.45 0.12 -21.98
C PRO A 131 -8.10 0.19 -22.69
N PRO A 132 -8.01 -0.24 -23.96
CA PRO A 132 -6.82 0.00 -24.78
C PRO A 132 -6.43 1.47 -24.84
N THR A 133 -5.15 1.76 -25.11
CA THR A 133 -4.54 3.11 -25.13
C THR A 133 -5.45 4.21 -25.71
N ALA A 134 -6.01 4.02 -26.90
CA ALA A 134 -6.85 5.02 -27.57
C ALA A 134 -8.23 5.23 -26.92
N ALA A 135 -8.75 4.24 -26.20
CA ALA A 135 -9.97 4.38 -25.43
C ALA A 135 -9.69 5.07 -24.08
N LEU A 136 -8.57 4.71 -23.43
CA LEU A 136 -8.14 5.35 -22.18
C LEU A 136 -7.87 6.85 -22.38
N GLU A 137 -7.22 7.25 -23.48
CA GLU A 137 -7.01 8.67 -23.79
C GLU A 137 -8.31 9.44 -24.01
N ARG A 138 -9.31 8.83 -24.67
CA ARG A 138 -10.63 9.45 -24.86
C ARG A 138 -11.37 9.61 -23.53
N GLU A 139 -11.26 8.62 -22.65
CA GLU A 139 -11.82 8.69 -21.31
C GLU A 139 -11.14 9.78 -20.47
N MET A 140 -9.80 9.87 -20.50
CA MET A 140 -9.04 10.93 -19.83
C MET A 140 -9.48 12.33 -20.31
N VAL A 141 -9.69 12.51 -21.61
CA VAL A 141 -10.23 13.76 -22.15
C VAL A 141 -11.65 14.02 -21.64
N GLY A 142 -12.51 13.00 -21.62
CA GLY A 142 -13.86 13.08 -21.04
C GLY A 142 -13.88 13.43 -19.55
N LEU A 143 -12.85 13.02 -18.80
CA LEU A 143 -12.64 13.36 -17.40
C LEU A 143 -12.06 14.76 -17.18
N GLY A 144 -11.69 15.47 -18.25
CA GLY A 144 -11.22 16.86 -18.18
C GLY A 144 -9.74 17.06 -18.50
N VAL A 145 -9.03 16.08 -19.02
CA VAL A 145 -7.66 16.27 -19.53
C VAL A 145 -7.71 17.03 -20.87
N ALA A 146 -6.85 18.02 -21.05
CA ALA A 146 -6.76 18.73 -22.33
C ALA A 146 -6.33 17.79 -23.47
N GLU A 147 -6.90 17.98 -24.66
CA GLU A 147 -6.66 17.13 -25.84
C GLU A 147 -5.15 16.99 -26.17
N LYS A 148 -4.39 18.09 -26.06
CA LYS A 148 -2.94 18.13 -26.30
C LYS A 148 -2.11 17.43 -25.22
N GLN A 149 -2.71 17.10 -24.08
CA GLN A 149 -2.03 16.51 -22.91
C GLN A 149 -2.43 15.06 -22.64
N LYS A 150 -3.41 14.50 -23.37
CA LYS A 150 -3.92 13.13 -23.16
C LYS A 150 -2.84 12.05 -23.24
N GLU A 151 -1.91 12.17 -24.18
CA GLU A 151 -0.81 11.22 -24.34
C GLU A 151 0.12 11.27 -23.13
N ARG A 152 0.49 12.47 -22.67
CA ARG A 152 1.34 12.65 -21.49
C ARG A 152 0.64 12.15 -20.24
N ALA A 153 -0.63 12.48 -20.05
CA ALA A 153 -1.43 12.01 -18.93
C ALA A 153 -1.47 10.48 -18.87
N ARG A 154 -1.71 9.82 -20.01
CA ARG A 154 -1.67 8.36 -20.15
C ARG A 154 -0.31 7.78 -19.78
N GLN A 155 0.77 8.30 -20.36
CA GLN A 155 2.12 7.79 -20.09
C GLN A 155 2.50 7.89 -18.61
N VAL A 156 2.19 9.02 -17.96
CA VAL A 156 2.48 9.21 -16.53
C VAL A 156 1.58 8.33 -15.67
N PHE A 157 0.30 8.20 -16.02
CA PHE A 157 -0.63 7.28 -15.36
C PHE A 157 -0.14 5.83 -15.40
N GLU A 158 0.24 5.32 -16.58
CA GLU A 158 0.69 3.93 -16.73
C GLU A 158 1.97 3.68 -15.90
N ARG A 159 2.93 4.60 -15.94
CA ARG A 159 4.15 4.50 -15.11
C ARG A 159 3.82 4.53 -13.63
N ALA A 160 2.96 5.46 -13.19
CA ALA A 160 2.57 5.56 -11.79
C ALA A 160 1.80 4.32 -11.31
N ALA A 161 0.94 3.75 -12.16
CA ALA A 161 0.20 2.52 -11.87
C ALA A 161 1.14 1.31 -11.76
N GLU A 162 2.14 1.21 -12.66
CA GLU A 162 3.18 0.18 -12.58
C GLU A 162 4.01 0.33 -11.29
N GLN A 163 4.45 1.55 -10.98
CA GLN A 163 5.24 1.87 -9.77
C GLN A 163 4.48 1.64 -8.46
N ALA A 164 3.15 1.81 -8.49
CA ALA A 164 2.26 1.57 -7.36
C ALA A 164 1.75 0.11 -7.28
N GLY A 165 2.17 -0.78 -8.17
CA GLY A 165 1.82 -2.20 -8.13
C GLY A 165 0.43 -2.54 -8.69
N TYR A 166 -0.25 -1.61 -9.37
CA TYR A 166 -1.60 -1.86 -9.89
C TYR A 166 -1.66 -2.82 -11.08
N PHE A 167 -0.52 -3.04 -11.75
CA PHE A 167 -0.38 -3.94 -12.90
C PHE A 167 0.22 -5.31 -12.56
N GLU A 168 0.37 -5.68 -11.29
CA GLU A 168 0.93 -6.97 -10.87
C GLU A 168 0.16 -8.18 -11.43
N HIS A 169 -1.14 -8.02 -11.68
CA HIS A 169 -2.00 -9.04 -12.28
C HIS A 169 -2.20 -8.87 -13.80
N GLY A 170 -1.27 -8.14 -14.44
CA GLY A 170 -1.26 -7.84 -15.87
C GLY A 170 -1.66 -6.40 -16.18
N ARG A 171 -1.04 -5.81 -17.21
CA ARG A 171 -1.26 -4.42 -17.67
C ARG A 171 -2.69 -4.11 -18.13
N ASN A 172 -3.51 -5.15 -18.28
CA ASN A 172 -4.90 -5.02 -18.68
C ASN A 172 -5.85 -4.87 -17.48
N ARG A 173 -5.37 -4.88 -16.23
CA ARG A 173 -6.23 -4.76 -15.03
C ARG A 173 -5.63 -3.77 -14.04
N LEU A 174 -6.46 -2.88 -13.50
CA LEU A 174 -6.08 -1.97 -12.42
C LEU A 174 -6.54 -2.57 -11.08
N VAL A 175 -5.69 -3.37 -10.44
CA VAL A 175 -6.03 -4.06 -9.19
C VAL A 175 -5.21 -3.47 -8.06
N MET A 176 -5.86 -3.15 -6.93
CA MET A 176 -5.13 -2.70 -5.74
C MET A 176 -4.16 -3.79 -5.30
N PRO A 177 -2.86 -3.48 -5.09
CA PRO A 177 -1.90 -4.49 -4.68
C PRO A 177 -2.28 -5.08 -3.32
N GLY A 178 -2.03 -6.38 -3.14
CA GLY A 178 -2.18 -7.03 -1.85
C GLY A 178 -1.24 -6.39 -0.82
N ILE A 179 -1.81 -5.79 0.23
CA ILE A 179 -1.09 -5.18 1.33
C ILE A 179 -1.07 -6.19 2.48
N ALA A 180 0.12 -6.68 2.84
CA ALA A 180 0.29 -7.36 4.12
C ALA A 180 0.19 -6.29 5.21
N GLN A 181 -0.79 -6.41 6.11
CA GLN A 181 -0.84 -5.56 7.30
C GLN A 181 0.34 -5.94 8.20
N GLY A 182 1.47 -5.24 8.01
CA GLY A 182 2.51 -5.20 9.03
C GLY A 182 1.94 -4.58 10.31
N PRO A 183 2.48 -4.90 11.49
CA PRO A 183 1.96 -4.36 12.75
C PRO A 183 2.07 -2.83 12.69
N SER A 184 0.90 -2.17 12.69
CA SER A 184 0.79 -0.72 12.87
C SER A 184 1.53 -0.35 14.15
N ARG A 185 2.67 0.32 14.04
CA ARG A 185 3.20 1.11 15.16
C ARG A 185 2.30 2.32 15.24
N GLU A 186 1.33 2.26 16.14
CA GLU A 186 0.62 3.45 16.59
C GLU A 186 1.67 4.32 17.29
N ASP A 187 2.09 5.39 16.62
CA ASP A 187 2.96 6.39 17.20
C ASP A 187 2.26 6.98 18.44
N GLU A 188 2.91 6.80 19.59
CA GLU A 188 2.54 7.38 20.87
C GLU A 188 2.48 8.91 20.72
N ASN A 189 1.28 9.48 20.77
CA ASN A 189 1.09 10.89 21.04
C ASN A 189 0.74 11.05 22.53
N PRO A 190 1.66 11.56 23.38
CA PRO A 190 1.31 11.84 24.76
C PRO A 190 0.76 13.26 24.83
N GLN A 191 -0.55 13.41 25.07
CA GLN A 191 -1.04 14.34 26.10
C GLN A 191 -2.56 14.28 26.29
N GLU A 192 -2.89 13.83 27.51
CA GLU A 192 -3.89 14.34 28.44
C GLU A 192 -5.39 14.16 28.15
N GLU A 193 -5.97 13.37 29.06
CA GLU A 193 -7.38 13.12 29.31
C GLU A 193 -8.19 14.42 29.46
N LEU A 194 -9.48 14.35 29.09
CA LEU A 194 -10.60 14.63 30.00
C LEU A 194 -11.94 14.33 29.30
N HIS A 195 -12.62 13.32 29.84
CA HIS A 195 -14.08 13.07 29.92
C HIS A 195 -15.06 13.51 28.81
N GLY A 196 -15.89 12.55 28.40
CA GLY A 196 -17.27 12.83 27.96
C GLY A 196 -17.89 11.70 27.15
N GLY A 197 -18.72 10.85 27.78
CA GLY A 197 -19.34 9.67 27.18
C GLY A 197 -20.43 9.95 26.14
N GLY A 198 -20.83 8.90 25.42
CA GLY A 198 -22.04 8.95 24.60
C GLY A 198 -22.12 7.94 23.45
N ASN A 199 -22.50 6.71 23.78
CA ASN A 199 -23.46 5.85 23.09
C ASN A 199 -23.53 5.83 21.54
N GLY A 200 -23.24 4.68 20.92
CA GLY A 200 -23.44 4.46 19.48
C GLY A 200 -23.32 3.00 19.05
N SER A 201 -24.40 2.25 19.28
CA SER A 201 -24.73 0.91 18.75
C SER A 201 -24.30 0.65 17.29
N GLY A 202 -23.79 -0.55 17.01
CA GLY A 202 -23.62 -1.06 15.63
C GLY A 202 -22.79 -2.34 15.56
N GLY A 203 -23.46 -3.49 15.62
CA GLY A 203 -22.84 -4.82 15.58
C GLY A 203 -22.34 -5.26 14.21
N GLY A 204 -21.48 -6.29 14.20
CA GLY A 204 -21.03 -6.94 12.96
C GLY A 204 -19.84 -7.86 13.21
N GLY A 205 -20.10 -9.06 13.72
CA GLY A 205 -19.09 -10.07 14.03
C GLY A 205 -18.39 -10.64 12.79
N GLY A 206 -17.06 -10.76 12.89
CA GLY A 206 -16.21 -11.59 12.05
C GLY A 206 -15.08 -12.10 12.94
N GLY A 207 -15.09 -13.40 13.24
CA GLY A 207 -14.27 -14.03 14.27
C GLY A 207 -12.78 -13.74 14.14
N LYS A 208 -12.22 -13.03 15.13
CA LYS A 208 -10.79 -13.07 15.41
C LYS A 208 -10.50 -14.43 16.04
N GLU A 209 -9.64 -15.20 15.39
CA GLU A 209 -8.87 -16.24 16.06
C GLU A 209 -8.31 -15.66 17.38
N PRO A 210 -8.34 -16.43 18.49
CA PRO A 210 -7.85 -15.90 19.75
C PRO A 210 -6.40 -15.44 19.56
N PRO A 211 -6.05 -14.22 20.02
CA PRO A 211 -4.70 -13.71 19.88
C PRO A 211 -3.75 -14.70 20.57
N ILE A 212 -2.79 -15.24 19.81
CA ILE A 212 -1.70 -16.04 20.37
C ILE A 212 -1.00 -15.17 21.42
N ASP A 213 -0.75 -15.74 22.60
CA ASP A 213 -0.10 -15.02 23.68
C ASP A 213 1.27 -14.46 23.22
N PRO A 214 1.63 -13.20 23.55
CA PRO A 214 2.87 -12.57 23.11
C PRO A 214 4.13 -13.38 23.41
N ILE A 215 4.15 -14.17 24.50
CA ILE A 215 5.28 -15.02 24.85
C ILE A 215 5.41 -16.18 23.86
N ILE A 216 4.28 -16.81 23.49
CA ILE A 216 4.24 -17.89 22.50
C ILE A 216 4.62 -17.34 21.12
N ALA A 217 4.10 -16.17 20.75
CA ALA A 217 4.46 -15.50 19.50
C ALA A 217 5.97 -15.20 19.44
N GLY A 218 6.57 -14.73 20.53
CA GLY A 218 8.00 -14.50 20.65
C GLY A 218 8.84 -15.77 20.53
N LEU A 219 8.38 -16.90 21.08
CA LEU A 219 9.06 -18.20 20.94
C LEU A 219 8.99 -18.75 19.51
N LEU A 220 7.85 -18.60 18.84
CA LEU A 220 7.67 -19.00 17.45
C LEU A 220 8.54 -18.15 16.50
N ALA A 221 8.70 -16.85 16.77
CA ALA A 221 9.59 -15.98 16.00
C ALA A 221 11.08 -16.37 16.10
N ARG A 222 11.46 -17.13 17.15
CA ARG A 222 12.83 -17.63 17.35
C ARG A 222 13.09 -18.99 16.71
N LEU A 223 12.10 -19.60 16.06
CA LEU A 223 12.31 -20.85 15.33
C LEU A 223 13.23 -20.61 14.12
N PRO A 224 14.26 -21.45 13.92
CA PRO A 224 15.03 -21.46 12.67
C PRO A 224 14.12 -21.74 11.46
N LYS A 225 14.55 -21.33 10.27
CA LYS A 225 13.76 -21.59 9.05
C LYS A 225 13.77 -23.09 8.75
N SER A 226 12.68 -23.58 8.15
CA SER A 226 12.59 -24.96 7.71
C SER A 226 13.76 -25.29 6.76
N GLY A 227 14.60 -26.25 7.15
CA GLY A 227 15.80 -26.66 6.42
C GLY A 227 17.12 -26.22 7.04
N ASP A 228 17.11 -25.34 8.04
CA ASP A 228 18.33 -24.93 8.75
C ASP A 228 18.85 -26.04 9.68
N VAL A 229 20.18 -26.10 9.85
CA VAL A 229 20.83 -27.00 10.81
C VAL A 229 20.56 -26.52 12.22
N TRP A 230 19.67 -27.20 12.94
CA TRP A 230 19.33 -26.87 14.32
C TRP A 230 19.89 -27.93 15.29
N PRO A 231 20.88 -27.63 16.15
CA PRO A 231 21.43 -28.60 17.09
C PRO A 231 20.39 -29.22 18.04
N ILE A 232 20.55 -30.51 18.35
CA ILE A 232 19.59 -31.24 19.23
C ILE A 232 19.50 -30.60 20.63
N ALA A 233 20.61 -30.09 21.16
CA ALA A 233 20.64 -29.42 22.45
C ALA A 233 19.77 -28.14 22.46
N GLU A 234 19.83 -27.36 21.38
CA GLU A 234 19.04 -26.14 21.23
C GLU A 234 17.55 -26.43 21.00
N ARG A 235 17.22 -27.50 20.26
CA ARG A 235 15.85 -28.00 20.13
C ARG A 235 15.24 -28.34 21.48
N LYS A 236 15.99 -29.05 22.32
CA LYS A 236 15.56 -29.43 23.67
C LYS A 236 15.36 -28.19 24.54
N LEU A 237 16.30 -27.24 24.51
CA LEU A 237 16.19 -26.00 25.26
C LEU A 237 14.97 -25.18 24.83
N TRP A 238 14.71 -25.08 23.53
CA TRP A 238 13.54 -24.37 23.00
C TRP A 238 12.22 -25.03 23.44
N LEU A 239 12.13 -26.37 23.42
CA LEU A 239 10.96 -27.10 23.90
C LEU A 239 10.74 -26.90 25.41
N GLN A 240 11.80 -26.87 26.21
CA GLN A 240 11.71 -26.58 27.65
C GLN A 240 11.21 -25.15 27.92
N LEU A 241 11.66 -24.17 27.12
CA LEU A 241 11.16 -22.78 27.22
C LEU A 241 9.69 -22.68 26.83
N LEU A 242 9.26 -23.44 25.82
CA LEU A 242 7.85 -23.52 25.43
C LEU A 242 6.99 -24.14 26.52
N GLU A 243 7.45 -25.24 27.12
CA GLU A 243 6.78 -25.89 28.26
C GLU A 243 6.61 -24.93 29.45
N GLY A 244 7.69 -24.22 29.83
CA GLY A 244 7.63 -23.23 30.91
C GLY A 244 6.70 -22.04 30.59
N SER A 245 6.61 -21.65 29.31
CA SER A 245 5.68 -20.61 28.88
C SER A 245 4.23 -21.07 29.02
N PHE A 246 3.93 -22.34 28.71
CA PHE A 246 2.58 -22.88 28.92
C PHE A 246 2.20 -22.93 30.40
N GLN A 247 3.11 -23.33 31.29
CA GLN A 247 2.88 -23.32 32.73
C GLN A 247 2.61 -21.91 33.28
N LEU A 248 3.22 -20.88 32.68
CA LEU A 248 3.03 -19.49 33.07
C LEU A 248 1.69 -18.90 32.59
N ILE A 249 1.31 -19.22 31.35
CA ILE A 249 0.16 -18.60 30.66
C ILE A 249 -1.14 -19.36 30.96
N TYR A 250 -1.09 -20.69 31.03
CA TYR A 250 -2.24 -21.54 31.20
C TYR A 250 -2.27 -22.14 32.60
N LYS A 251 -3.40 -21.99 33.29
CA LYS A 251 -3.62 -22.64 34.57
C LYS A 251 -3.88 -24.12 34.36
N ASP A 252 -3.32 -24.96 35.22
CA ASP A 252 -3.64 -26.38 35.24
C ASP A 252 -5.15 -26.56 35.44
N ALA A 253 -5.75 -27.40 34.60
CA ALA A 253 -7.12 -27.81 34.79
C ALA A 253 -7.22 -28.62 36.11
N PRO A 254 -8.25 -28.40 36.95
CA PRO A 254 -8.51 -29.31 38.06
C PRO A 254 -8.71 -30.71 37.47
N ALA A 255 -7.97 -31.70 38.00
CA ALA A 255 -7.89 -33.06 37.48
C ALA A 255 -9.27 -33.76 37.45
N LYS A 256 -10.06 -33.51 36.40
CA LYS A 256 -11.16 -34.33 35.89
C LYS A 256 -11.37 -34.02 34.41
N LEU A 257 -10.46 -34.52 33.58
CA LEU A 257 -10.80 -34.94 32.24
C LEU A 257 -10.33 -36.39 32.14
N SER A 258 -11.30 -37.29 32.23
CA SER A 258 -11.10 -38.70 31.89
C SER A 258 -10.39 -38.77 30.53
N PRO A 259 -9.40 -39.67 30.36
CA PRO A 259 -8.75 -39.83 29.07
C PRO A 259 -9.81 -40.08 27.99
N PRO A 260 -9.64 -39.53 26.77
CA PRO A 260 -10.60 -39.72 25.69
C PRO A 260 -10.84 -41.22 25.53
N PRO A 261 -12.09 -41.69 25.64
CA PRO A 261 -12.38 -43.11 25.46
C PRO A 261 -11.87 -43.50 24.08
N GLY A 262 -10.99 -44.50 24.05
CA GLY A 262 -10.67 -45.18 22.81
C GLY A 262 -11.98 -45.46 22.09
N ASP A 263 -11.97 -45.19 20.79
CA ASP A 263 -13.04 -45.07 19.79
C ASP A 263 -14.12 -46.20 19.75
N ALA A 264 -14.05 -47.14 20.69
CA ALA A 264 -14.95 -48.26 20.92
C ALA A 264 -16.09 -47.97 21.93
N ASP A 265 -15.82 -47.27 23.04
CA ASP A 265 -16.83 -47.09 24.11
C ASP A 265 -17.86 -46.00 23.74
N TYR A 266 -17.41 -44.91 23.10
CA TYR A 266 -18.26 -43.84 22.59
C TYR A 266 -19.25 -44.34 21.52
N ARG A 267 -18.81 -45.25 20.63
CA ARG A 267 -19.67 -45.83 19.58
C ARG A 267 -20.75 -46.75 20.15
N LYS A 268 -20.44 -47.52 21.19
CA LYS A 268 -21.41 -48.37 21.89
C LYS A 268 -22.51 -47.55 22.55
N GLU A 269 -22.15 -46.44 23.18
CA GLU A 269 -23.08 -45.60 23.93
C GLU A 269 -24.01 -44.78 23.02
N HIS A 270 -23.60 -44.52 21.77
CA HIS A 270 -24.35 -43.69 20.81
C HIS A 270 -24.94 -44.48 19.63
N GLY A 271 -24.99 -45.82 19.73
CA GLY A 271 -25.66 -46.68 18.76
C GLY A 271 -25.10 -46.59 17.33
N MET A 272 -23.85 -46.11 17.19
CA MET A 272 -23.22 -45.95 15.89
C MET A 272 -22.59 -47.29 15.46
N PRO A 273 -22.76 -47.68 14.19
CA PRO A 273 -22.16 -48.91 13.69
C PRO A 273 -20.62 -48.84 13.78
N PRO A 274 -19.94 -49.95 14.09
CA PRO A 274 -18.49 -50.00 14.15
C PRO A 274 -17.87 -49.69 12.77
N ASN A 275 -16.73 -49.00 12.77
CA ASN A 275 -16.02 -48.59 11.56
C ASN A 275 -15.66 -49.83 10.69
N PRO A 276 -16.12 -49.90 9.43
CA PRO A 276 -15.85 -51.05 8.56
C PRO A 276 -14.38 -51.20 8.13
N GLU A 277 -13.49 -50.22 8.40
CA GLU A 277 -12.10 -50.25 7.91
C GLU A 277 -11.06 -50.80 8.90
N ALA A 278 -11.46 -51.37 10.05
CA ALA A 278 -10.54 -52.02 10.99
C ALA A 278 -10.41 -53.55 10.79
N LYS A 279 -10.49 -54.03 9.54
CA LYS A 279 -10.13 -55.42 9.19
C LYS A 279 -9.32 -55.45 7.91
N GLY A 280 -7.99 -55.48 8.06
CA GLY A 280 -7.12 -55.87 6.95
C GLY A 280 -5.73 -55.25 6.99
N SER A 281 -4.89 -55.65 7.95
CA SER A 281 -3.45 -55.71 7.72
C SER A 281 -2.81 -56.70 8.69
N ILE A 282 -3.05 -57.98 8.43
CA ILE A 282 -2.14 -59.06 8.85
C ILE A 282 -1.34 -59.38 7.60
N PHE A 283 -0.05 -59.03 7.60
CA PHE A 283 0.98 -59.70 6.82
C PHE A 283 2.26 -59.73 7.68
N ASP A 284 2.63 -60.98 7.98
CA ASP A 284 3.74 -61.55 8.77
C ASP A 284 3.91 -61.16 10.24
#